data_AF-A0A7W1QCG9-F1
#
_entry.id   AF-A0A7W1QCG9-F1
#
_cell.length_a   1.000
_cell.length_b   1.000
_cell.length_c   1.000
_cell.angle_alpha   90.00
_cell.angle_beta   90.00
_cell.angle_gamma   90.00
#
_symmetry.space_group_name_H-M   'P 1'
#
loop_
_entity.id
_entity.type
_entity.pdbx_description
1 polymer ?
#
loop_
_entity_poly.entity_id
_entity_poly.type
_entity_poly.pdbx_seq_one_letter_code
_entity_poly.pdbx_strand_id
1 'polypeptide(L)' 'MSCPDEPVATIALSYADRRILIGELRPERDPRLLDLCPRHLATMTPPVGWLVADARLAGLIADRH' A
#
# COMPACT_ATOMS: atom_id res chain seq x y z
N MET A 1 -2.02 17.69 -4.17
CA MET A 1 -3.42 17.58 -3.73
C MET A 1 -3.46 16.60 -2.57
N SER A 2 -3.78 17.05 -1.36
CA SER A 2 -3.93 16.17 -0.21
C SER A 2 -5.31 15.51 -0.24
N CYS A 3 -5.36 14.21 0.03
CA CYS A 3 -6.61 13.53 0.34
C CYS A 3 -7.04 13.91 1.77
N PRO A 4 -8.32 14.25 2.02
CA PRO A 4 -8.79 14.56 3.37
C PRO A 4 -9.16 13.30 4.19
N ASP A 5 -9.23 12.14 3.55
CA ASP A 5 -9.66 10.89 4.18
C ASP A 5 -8.52 10.28 5.00
N GLU A 6 -8.84 9.70 6.16
CA GLU A 6 -7.86 9.04 7.04
C GLU A 6 -7.16 7.88 6.30
N PRO A 7 -5.82 7.80 6.35
CA PRO A 7 -5.09 6.70 5.74
C PRO A 7 -5.34 5.38 6.48
N VAL A 8 -5.24 4.26 5.77
CA VAL A 8 -5.40 2.91 6.32
C VAL A 8 -4.30 1.95 5.90
N ALA A 9 -3.41 2.38 5.02
CA ALA A 9 -2.27 1.60 4.56
C ALA A 9 -1.13 2.51 4.15
N THR A 10 0.09 2.03 4.32
CA THR A 10 1.30 2.67 3.79
C THR A 10 1.83 1.83 2.62
N ILE A 11 2.14 2.48 1.50
CA ILE A 11 2.71 1.83 0.33
C ILE A 11 4.14 2.28 0.06
N ALA A 12 4.94 1.37 -0.49
CA ALA A 12 6.26 1.65 -1.03
C ALA A 12 6.31 1.33 -2.52
N LEU A 13 6.93 2.21 -3.31
CA LEU A 13 7.17 2.01 -4.74
C LEU A 13 8.64 1.61 -4.94
N SER A 14 8.89 0.33 -5.22
CA SER A 14 10.21 -0.12 -5.69
C SER A 14 10.25 0.00 -7.21
N TYR A 15 10.81 1.10 -7.70
CA TYR A 15 10.99 1.31 -9.13
C TYR A 15 11.98 0.31 -9.74
N ALA A 16 13.03 -0.06 -9.01
CA ALA A 16 14.03 -1.03 -9.46
C ALA A 16 13.40 -2.40 -9.72
N ASP A 17 12.51 -2.84 -8.82
CA ASP A 17 11.85 -4.14 -8.95
C ASP A 17 10.54 -4.07 -9.74
N ARG A 18 10.07 -2.87 -10.08
CA ARG A 18 8.71 -2.62 -10.61
C ARG A 18 7.64 -3.20 -9.70
N ARG A 19 7.68 -2.81 -8.43
CA ARG A 19 6.77 -3.35 -7.39
C ARG A 19 6.13 -2.27 -6.56
N ILE A 20 4.89 -2.52 -6.18
CA ILE A 20 4.19 -1.82 -5.11
C ILE A 20 4.06 -2.78 -3.92
N LEU A 21 4.61 -2.38 -2.78
CA LEU A 21 4.43 -3.09 -1.51
C LEU A 21 3.37 -2.36 -0.71
N ILE A 22 2.33 -3.08 -0.28
CA ILE A 22 1.26 -2.55 0.57
C ILE A 22 1.42 -3.19 1.94
N GLY A 23 1.52 -2.36 2.97
CA GLY A 23 1.60 -2.78 4.36
C GLY A 23 0.59 -2.05 5.24
N GLU A 24 0.55 -2.46 6.50
CA GLU A 24 -0.20 -1.75 7.54
C GLU A 24 0.18 -0.27 7.60
N LEU A 25 -0.76 0.56 8.04
CA LEU A 25 -0.49 1.98 8.26
C LEU A 25 0.65 2.14 9.26
N ARG A 26 1.67 2.91 8.87
CA ARG A 26 2.80 3.22 9.74
C ARG A 26 2.40 4.29 10.76
N PRO A 27 2.84 4.19 12.02
CA PRO A 27 2.52 5.18 13.05
C PRO A 27 3.24 6.52 12.85
N GLU A 28 4.38 6.50 12.14
CA GLU A 28 5.19 7.68 11.83
C GLU A 28 5.26 7.87 10.31
N ARG A 29 5.21 9.12 9.87
CA ARG A 29 5.18 9.48 8.47
C ARG A 29 6.59 9.42 7.87
N ASP A 30 6.78 8.60 6.83
CA ASP A 30 8.03 8.56 6.07
C ASP A 30 7.83 9.25 4.71
N PRO A 31 8.61 10.29 4.37
CA PRO A 31 8.46 11.02 3.11
C PRO A 31 8.75 10.18 1.84
N ARG A 32 9.36 8.99 1.99
CA ARG A 32 9.62 8.06 0.89
C ARG A 32 8.45 7.10 0.66
N LEU A 33 7.47 7.07 1.55
CA LEU A 33 6.31 6.21 1.51
C LEU A 33 5.06 7.05 1.24
N LEU A 34 3.98 6.38 0.83
CA LEU A 34 2.69 7.02 0.61
C LEU A 34 1.64 6.36 1.48
N ASP A 35 0.98 7.16 2.30
CA ASP A 35 -0.18 6.72 3.07
C ASP A 35 -1.44 6.91 2.24
N LEU A 36 -2.21 5.84 2.05
CA LEU A 36 -3.41 5.82 1.24
C LEU A 36 -4.65 5.59 2.11
N CYS A 37 -5.68 6.39 1.87
CA CYS A 37 -7.02 6.16 2.40
C CYS A 37 -7.70 4.96 1.70
N PRO A 38 -8.82 4.43 2.23
CA PRO A 38 -9.49 3.27 1.65
C PRO A 38 -9.84 3.46 0.16
N ARG A 39 -10.29 4.66 -0.20
CA ARG A 39 -10.65 5.00 -1.58
C ARG A 39 -9.43 4.93 -2.51
N HIS A 40 -8.34 5.62 -2.17
CA HIS A 40 -7.15 5.62 -3.01
C HIS A 40 -6.48 4.26 -3.08
N LEU A 41 -6.52 3.49 -2.00
CA LEU A 41 -6.00 2.13 -1.99
C LEU A 41 -6.79 1.21 -2.92
N ALA A 42 -8.12 1.34 -2.95
CA ALA A 42 -9.00 0.53 -3.79
C ALA A 42 -8.98 0.94 -5.28
N THR A 43 -8.67 2.20 -5.59
CA THR A 43 -8.71 2.74 -6.96
C THR A 43 -7.33 2.95 -7.59
N MET A 44 -6.25 2.71 -6.83
CA MET A 44 -4.90 2.84 -7.34
C MET A 44 -4.66 1.81 -8.46
N THR A 45 -4.28 2.32 -9.63
CA THR A 45 -3.85 1.49 -10.75
C THR A 45 -2.33 1.40 -10.77
N PRO A 46 -1.73 0.22 -10.60
CA PRO A 46 -0.29 0.06 -10.73
C PRO A 46 0.14 0.32 -12.19
N PRO A 47 1.36 0.81 -12.43
CA PRO A 47 1.88 0.91 -13.78
C PRO A 47 1.92 -0.46 -14.48
N VAL A 48 1.81 -0.48 -15.80
CA VAL A 48 1.79 -1.73 -16.57
C VAL A 48 3.07 -2.54 -16.32
N GLY A 49 2.89 -3.83 -16.04
CA GLY A 49 3.99 -4.77 -15.76
C GLY A 49 4.57 -4.66 -14.35
N TRP A 50 3.95 -3.89 -13.45
CA TRP A 50 4.32 -3.87 -12.04
C TRP A 50 3.58 -4.95 -11.26
N LEU A 51 4.26 -5.51 -10.26
CA LEU A 51 3.65 -6.44 -9.32
C LEU A 51 3.16 -5.69 -8.08
N VAL A 52 2.00 -6.08 -7.58
CA VAL A 52 1.46 -5.59 -6.31
C VAL A 52 1.54 -6.73 -5.30
N ALA A 53 2.18 -6.46 -4.17
CA ALA A 53 2.24 -7.39 -3.05
C ALA A 53 1.63 -6.72 -1.82
N ASP A 54 0.48 -7.24 -1.39
CA ASP A 54 -0.23 -6.77 -0.19
C ASP A 54 0.06 -7.71 0.98
N ALA A 55 0.95 -7.26 1.87
CA ALA A 55 1.36 -8.03 3.04
C ALA A 55 0.24 -8.15 4.08
N ARG A 56 -0.75 -7.26 4.05
CA ARG A 56 -1.88 -7.28 4.99
C ARG A 56 -2.80 -8.47 4.72
N LEU A 57 -2.92 -8.85 3.44
CA LEU A 57 -3.68 -10.04 3.05
C LEU A 57 -2.97 -11.34 3.44
N ALA A 58 -1.63 -11.35 3.48
CA ALA A 58 -0.87 -12.54 3.86
C ALA A 58 -1.14 -12.96 5.31
N GLY A 59 -1.25 -11.99 6.25
CA GLY A 59 -1.63 -12.27 7.64
C GLY A 59 -3.05 -12.87 7.75
N LEU A 60 -4.02 -12.30 7.02
CA LEU A 60 -5.40 -12.79 7.00
C LEU A 60 -5.56 -14.21 6.44
N ILE A 61 -4.68 -14.61 5.51
CA ILE A 61 -4.66 -15.97 4.97
C ILE A 61 -4.02 -16.95 5.97
N ALA A 62 -2.98 -16.51 6.68
CA ALA A 62 -2.29 -17.33 7.68
C ALA A 62 -3.17 -17.62 8.90
N ASP A 63 -4.00 -16.67 9.34
CA ASP A 63 -4.89 -16.81 10.51
C ASP A 63 -6.15 -17.67 10.24
N ARG A 64 -6.34 -18.16 9.02
CA ARG A 64 -7.49 -19.00 8.63
C ARG A 64 -7.19 -20.50 8.65
N HIS A 65 -6.08 -20.90 9.27
CA HIS A 65 -5.60 -22.28 9.37
C HIS A 65 -5.41 -22.71 10.83
#